data_AF-A0A7Z8VPQ2-F1
#
_entry.id   AF-A0A7Z8VPQ2-F1
#
_cell.length_a   1.000
_cell.length_b   1.000
_cell.length_c   1.000
_cell.angle_alpha   90.00
_cell.angle_beta   90.00
_cell.angle_gamma   90.00
#
_symmetry.space_group_name_H-M   'P 1'
#
loop_
_entity.id
_entity.type
_entity.pdbx_description
1 polymer ?
#
loop_
_entity_poly.entity_id
_entity_poly.type
_entity_poly.pdbx_seq_one_letter_code
_entity_poly.pdbx_strand_id
1 'polypeptide(L)'
;MNKSLGFIGIGLMGQPITLRLLAAGYTVNIWNRSTEKLGAVITAGAVHCTSIADLMAKSDIILLCLADTPIVEKIVNEHILVHGSKDN
;
A
#
# COMPACT_ATOMS: atom_id res chain seq x y z
N MET A 1 -3.07 -12.27 16.07
CA MET A 1 -3.33 -10.98 15.40
C MET A 1 -2.99 -11.16 13.93
N ASN A 2 -3.90 -10.84 12.99
CA ASN A 2 -3.55 -10.81 11.57
C ASN A 2 -2.67 -9.58 11.31
N LYS A 3 -1.54 -9.76 10.63
CA LYS A 3 -0.66 -8.65 10.25
C LYS A 3 -1.39 -7.68 9.31
N SER A 4 -1.25 -6.38 9.52
CA SER A 4 -1.81 -5.35 8.63
C SER A 4 -0.93 -5.15 7.40
N LEU A 5 -1.56 -4.97 6.24
CA LEU A 5 -0.88 -4.83 4.96
C LEU A 5 -0.94 -3.37 4.49
N GLY A 6 0.19 -2.84 4.05
CA GLY A 6 0.28 -1.58 3.33
C GLY A 6 0.45 -1.83 1.84
N PHE A 7 -0.45 -1.32 1.01
CA PHE A 7 -0.40 -1.49 -0.43
C PHE A 7 -0.20 -0.15 -1.15
N ILE A 8 0.94 0.01 -1.82
CA ILE A 8 1.31 1.21 -2.57
C ILE A 8 1.20 0.92 -4.06
N GLY A 9 0.28 1.64 -4.72
CA GLY A 9 0.03 1.52 -6.16
C GLY A 9 -1.28 0.77 -6.46
N ILE A 10 -2.35 1.52 -6.66
CA ILE A 10 -3.70 0.99 -6.95
C ILE A 10 -4.03 1.25 -8.43
N GLY A 11 -3.24 0.60 -9.29
CA GLY A 11 -3.43 0.61 -10.75
C GLY A 11 -4.19 -0.61 -11.26
N LEU A 12 -4.04 -0.90 -12.56
CA LEU A 12 -4.69 -2.03 -13.24
C LEU A 12 -4.45 -3.37 -12.53
N MET A 13 -3.24 -3.60 -12.03
CA MET A 13 -2.88 -4.82 -11.30
C MET A 13 -3.09 -4.68 -9.77
N GLY A 14 -2.73 -3.54 -9.18
CA GLY A 14 -2.81 -3.35 -7.72
C GLY A 14 -4.23 -3.38 -7.16
N GLN A 15 -5.22 -2.87 -7.92
CA GLN A 15 -6.62 -2.87 -7.51
C GLN A 15 -7.19 -4.28 -7.29
N PRO A 16 -7.18 -5.21 -8.29
CA PRO A 16 -7.72 -6.55 -8.08
C PRO A 16 -6.97 -7.35 -6.99
N ILE A 17 -5.65 -7.13 -6.84
CA ILE A 17 -4.88 -7.76 -5.75
C ILE A 17 -5.38 -7.26 -4.39
N THR A 18 -5.54 -5.95 -4.23
CA THR A 18 -6.06 -5.34 -2.99
C THR A 18 -7.46 -5.86 -2.65
N LEU A 19 -8.36 -5.94 -3.64
CA LEU A 19 -9.70 -6.51 -3.45
C LEU A 19 -9.65 -7.98 -3.00
N ARG A 20 -8.70 -8.77 -3.51
CA ARG A 20 -8.53 -10.17 -3.12
C ARG A 20 -8.03 -10.29 -1.67
N LEU A 21 -7.12 -9.43 -1.25
CA LEU A 21 -6.61 -9.38 0.12
C LEU A 21 -7.73 -9.00 1.11
N LEU A 22 -8.54 -8.00 0.77
CA LEU A 22 -9.72 -7.62 1.56
C LEU A 22 -10.72 -8.78 1.67
N ALA A 23 -11.03 -9.44 0.54
CA ALA A 23 -11.93 -10.59 0.52
C ALA A 23 -11.41 -11.79 1.34
N ALA A 24 -10.09 -11.90 1.51
CA ALA A 24 -9.45 -12.90 2.36
C ALA A 24 -9.39 -12.50 3.85
N GLY A 25 -9.92 -11.33 4.22
CA GLY A 25 -10.02 -10.86 5.60
C GLY A 25 -8.77 -10.16 6.13
N TYR A 26 -7.86 -9.70 5.26
CA TYR A 26 -6.74 -8.86 5.67
C TYR A 26 -7.17 -7.40 5.85
N THR A 27 -6.62 -6.73 6.86
CA THR A 27 -6.65 -5.27 6.94
C THR A 27 -5.65 -4.71 5.93
N VAL A 28 -6.13 -3.91 4.98
CA VAL A 28 -5.29 -3.31 3.93
C VAL A 28 -5.36 -1.79 4.00
N ASN A 29 -4.25 -1.17 4.38
CA ASN A 29 -4.00 0.26 4.26
C ASN A 29 -3.47 0.55 2.86
N ILE A 30 -4.01 1.55 2.18
CA ILE A 30 -3.69 1.84 0.78
C ILE A 30 -3.17 3.25 0.59
N TRP A 31 -2.27 3.40 -0.38
CA TRP A 31 -1.85 4.70 -0.90
C TRP A 31 -1.63 4.63 -2.41
N ASN A 32 -1.99 5.71 -3.09
CA ASN A 32 -1.70 5.89 -4.50
C ASN A 32 -1.51 7.37 -4.79
N ARG A 33 -0.61 7.71 -5.73
CA ARG A 33 -0.38 9.10 -6.15
C ARG A 33 -1.67 9.78 -6.65
N SER A 34 -2.48 9.01 -7.38
CA SER A 34 -3.78 9.41 -7.92
C SER A 34 -4.88 8.87 -7.01
N THR A 35 -5.46 9.71 -6.16
CA THR A 35 -6.49 9.31 -5.18
C THR A 35 -7.82 8.94 -5.84
N GLU A 36 -8.08 9.44 -7.04
CA GLU A 36 -9.28 9.14 -7.84
C GLU A 36 -9.40 7.64 -8.18
N LYS A 37 -8.30 6.89 -8.15
CA LYS A 37 -8.26 5.44 -8.43
C LYS A 37 -8.63 4.58 -7.22
N LEU A 38 -8.79 5.17 -6.04
CA LEU A 38 -8.98 4.44 -4.79
C LEU A 38 -10.44 4.06 -4.52
N GLY A 39 -11.41 4.63 -5.24
CA GLY A 39 -12.83 4.49 -4.93
C GLY A 39 -13.28 3.04 -4.72
N ALA A 40 -12.97 2.15 -5.67
CA ALA A 40 -13.39 0.75 -5.62
C ALA A 40 -12.84 -0.01 -4.41
N VAL A 41 -11.58 0.21 -4.03
CA VAL A 41 -10.95 -0.48 -2.89
C VAL A 41 -11.38 0.11 -1.56
N ILE A 42 -11.63 1.43 -1.49
CA ILE A 42 -12.20 2.07 -0.29
C ILE A 42 -13.60 1.54 -0.03
N THR A 43 -14.45 1.45 -1.06
CA THR A 43 -15.80 0.85 -0.94
C THR A 43 -15.74 -0.61 -0.46
N ALA A 44 -14.70 -1.35 -0.83
CA ALA A 44 -14.47 -2.72 -0.38
C ALA A 44 -13.86 -2.84 1.04
N GLY A 45 -13.56 -1.72 1.70
CA GLY A 45 -13.05 -1.70 3.09
C GLY A 45 -11.56 -1.45 3.25
N ALA A 46 -10.84 -1.06 2.19
CA ALA A 46 -9.47 -0.57 2.35
C ALA A 46 -9.42 0.75 3.13
N VAL A 47 -8.38 0.92 3.94
CA VAL A 47 -8.15 2.15 4.72
C VAL A 47 -7.24 3.08 3.91
N HIS A 48 -7.75 4.22 3.49
CA HIS A 48 -6.96 5.21 2.77
C HIS A 48 -6.00 5.95 3.72
N CYS A 49 -4.70 5.86 3.44
CA CYS A 49 -3.66 6.65 4.10
C CYS A 49 -3.31 7.88 3.26
N THR A 50 -3.11 9.03 3.91
CA THR A 50 -2.86 10.31 3.22
C THR A 50 -1.41 10.47 2.75
N SER A 51 -0.50 9.64 3.25
CA SER A 51 0.91 9.61 2.86
C SER A 51 1.50 8.21 3.00
N ILE A 52 2.65 7.97 2.37
CA ILE A 52 3.39 6.70 2.53
C ILE A 52 3.87 6.52 3.97
N ALA A 53 4.29 7.61 4.64
CA ALA A 53 4.69 7.55 6.05
C ALA A 53 3.53 7.13 6.97
N ASP A 54 2.33 7.67 6.74
CA ASP A 54 1.12 7.25 7.47
C ASP A 54 0.78 5.78 7.23
N LEU A 55 0.90 5.32 5.98
CA LEU A 55 0.70 3.92 5.63
C LEU A 55 1.70 3.00 6.32
N MET A 56 2.99 3.36 6.35
CA MET A 56 4.03 2.58 7.02
C MET A 56 3.82 2.49 8.53
N ALA A 57 3.38 3.57 9.18
CA ALA A 57 3.09 3.57 10.60
C ALA A 57 1.92 2.66 11.01
N LYS A 58 1.06 2.29 10.05
CA LYS A 58 -0.16 1.49 10.27
C LYS A 58 -0.05 0.05 9.74
N SER A 59 1.07 -0.30 9.11
CA SER A 59 1.24 -1.56 8.36
C SER A 59 2.46 -2.35 8.81
N ASP A 60 2.28 -3.66 9.01
CA ASP A 60 3.37 -4.58 9.34
C ASP A 60 4.16 -5.02 8.09
N ILE A 61 3.49 -5.09 6.93
CA ILE A 61 4.05 -5.58 5.67
C ILE A 61 3.70 -4.60 4.56
N ILE A 62 4.70 -4.20 3.76
CA ILE A 62 4.51 -3.27 2.63
C ILE A 62 4.60 -4.03 1.30
N LEU A 63 3.60 -3.82 0.44
CA LEU A 63 3.46 -4.35 -0.90
C LEU A 63 3.52 -3.19 -1.90
N LEU A 64 4.34 -3.32 -2.94
CA LEU A 64 4.49 -2.32 -4.00
C LEU A 64 3.99 -2.90 -5.33
N CYS A 65 3.13 -2.17 -6.04
CA CYS A 65 2.71 -2.49 -7.41
C CYS A 65 2.71 -1.22 -8.25
N LEU A 66 3.87 -0.91 -8.84
CA LEU A 66 4.14 0.37 -9.50
C LEU A 66 4.51 0.14 -10.98
N ALA A 67 4.49 1.21 -11.77
CA ALA A 67 4.54 1.09 -13.24
C ALA A 67 5.88 0.56 -13.77
N ASP A 68 6.99 0.94 -13.14
CA ASP A 68 8.34 0.56 -13.59
C ASP A 68 9.35 0.57 -12.44
N THR A 69 10.57 0.13 -12.76
CA THR A 69 11.68 0.04 -11.79
C THR A 69 12.08 1.40 -11.22
N PRO A 70 12.26 2.48 -12.02
CA PRO A 70 12.59 3.80 -11.47
C PRO A 70 11.60 4.30 -10.42
N ILE A 71 10.30 4.07 -10.62
CA ILE A 71 9.29 4.48 -9.64
C ILE A 71 9.39 3.64 -8.37
N VAL A 72 9.65 2.33 -8.47
CA VAL A 72 9.88 1.47 -7.30
C VAL A 72 11.09 1.95 -6.51
N GLU A 73 12.23 2.14 -7.18
CA GLU A 73 13.47 2.62 -6.54
C GLU A 73 13.26 3.96 -5.83
N LYS A 74 12.54 4.89 -6.48
CA LYS A 74 12.19 6.17 -5.88
C LYS A 74 11.41 5.98 -4.57
N ILE A 75 10.33 5.21 -4.59
CA ILE A 75 9.51 4.98 -3.39
C ILE A 75 10.33 4.30 -2.28
N VAL A 76 11.15 3.31 -2.64
CA VAL A 76 12.00 2.60 -1.68
C VAL A 76 13.01 3.54 -1.03
N ASN A 77 13.75 4.30 -1.83
CA ASN A 77 14.83 5.17 -1.32
C ASN A 77 14.29 6.38 -0.54
N GLU A 78 13.21 7.02 -1.00
CA GLU A 78 12.71 8.27 -0.40
C GLU A 78 11.77 8.03 0.78
N HIS A 79 11.10 6.88 0.87
CA HIS A 79 10.10 6.63 1.89
C HIS A 79 10.35 5.36 2.70
N ILE A 80 10.59 4.23 2.04
CA ILE A 80 10.67 2.94 2.74
C ILE A 80 11.95 2.84 3.57
N LEU A 81 13.13 3.14 3.01
CA LEU A 81 14.40 3.05 3.72
C LEU A 81 14.56 4.14 4.80
N VAL A 82 13.88 5.28 4.63
CA VAL A 82 13.92 6.40 5.59
C VAL A 82 13.11 6.07 6.85
N HIS A 83 12.01 5.33 6.69
CA HIS A 83 11.07 5.02 7.79
C HIS A 83 11.09 3.54 8.21
N GLY A 84 11.76 2.67 7.47
CA GLY A 84 11.87 1.24 7.72
C GLY A 84 12.89 0.94 8.80
N SER A 85 12.49 0.15 9.81
CA SER A 85 13.43 -0.37 10.80
C SER A 85 14.42 -1.34 10.14
N LYS A 86 15.71 -1.21 10.46
CA LYS A 86 16.76 -2.13 10.01
C LYS A 86 16.76 -3.46 10.76
N ASP A 87 15.90 -3.60 11.77
CA ASP A 87 16.01 -4.64 12.81
C ASP A 87 14.98 -5.78 12.69
N ASN A 88 14.45 -6.05 11.48
CA ASN A 88 13.65 -7.26 11.20
C ASN A 88 14.38 -8.21 10.25
#